data_AF-A0A800LTT8-F1
#
_entry.id   AF-A0A800LTT8-F1
#
_cell.length_a   1.000
_cell.length_b   1.000
_cell.length_c   1.000
_cell.angle_alpha   90.00
_cell.angle_beta   90.00
_cell.angle_gamma   90.00
#
_symmetry.space_group_name_H-M   'P 1'
#
loop_
_entity.id
_entity.type
_entity.pdbx_description
1 polymer ?
#
loop_
_entity_poly.entity_id
_entity_poly.type
_entity_poly.pdbx_seq_one_letter_code
_entity_poly.pdbx_strand_id
1 'polypeptide(L)'
;PSVHTQLCQAKQGSDQCSSTLAQRIIYEYGKRGLLESHIAASIKLYRTKRNQTLEAISNLFPPDISWTRPEGGFYLWVTLPPSVDTTSMLAWAIEHEKVAYVAGSPFYAHGQGKNQFRICFSFPDTNQIEEGVRRLARVVTHHIERLPESYHRELG
;
A
#
# COMPACT_ATOMS: atom_id res chain seq x y z
N PRO A 1 10.32 34.71 -16.38
CA PRO A 1 10.92 34.13 -15.15
C PRO A 1 10.97 32.60 -15.24
N SER A 2 12.01 31.95 -14.74
CA SER A 2 12.09 30.48 -14.72
C SER A 2 11.00 29.88 -13.80
N VAL A 3 10.61 28.61 -14.04
CA VAL A 3 9.70 27.88 -13.14
C VAL A 3 10.23 27.87 -11.71
N HIS A 4 11.55 27.71 -11.53
CA HIS A 4 12.20 27.79 -10.22
C HIS A 4 11.94 29.13 -9.53
N THR A 5 12.14 30.25 -10.23
CA THR A 5 11.92 31.59 -9.67
C THR A 5 10.46 31.78 -9.24
N GLN A 6 9.50 31.32 -10.05
CA GLN A 6 8.08 31.40 -9.73
C GLN A 6 7.73 30.56 -8.49
N LEU A 7 8.31 29.36 -8.37
CA LEU A 7 8.14 28.51 -7.19
C LEU A 7 8.78 29.11 -5.93
N CYS A 8 9.94 29.76 -6.03
CA CYS A 8 10.54 30.47 -4.91
C CYS A 8 9.64 31.61 -4.41
N GLN A 9 9.07 32.40 -5.32
CA GLN A 9 8.12 33.47 -4.97
C GLN A 9 6.86 32.92 -4.31
N ALA A 10 6.28 31.86 -4.88
CA ALA A 10 5.12 31.19 -4.29
C ALA A 10 5.43 30.61 -2.91
N LYS A 11 6.57 29.93 -2.76
CA LYS A 11 7.01 29.36 -1.48
C LYS A 11 7.19 30.46 -0.43
N GLN A 12 7.86 31.56 -0.82
CA GLN A 12 8.03 32.72 0.05
C GLN A 12 6.69 33.25 0.56
N GLY A 13 5.69 33.38 -0.33
CA GLY A 13 4.34 33.80 0.05
C GLY A 13 3.56 32.77 0.89
N SER A 14 3.88 31.48 0.80
CA SER A 14 3.16 30.40 1.50
C SER A 14 3.69 30.10 2.89
N ASP A 15 5.00 29.84 3.04
CA ASP A 15 5.63 29.39 4.29
C ASP A 15 7.02 30.01 4.50
N GLN A 16 7.39 31.00 3.68
CA GLN A 16 8.73 31.61 3.61
C GLN A 16 9.80 30.60 3.20
N CYS A 17 10.20 29.74 4.14
CA CYS A 17 11.24 28.75 3.97
C CYS A 17 10.95 27.50 4.83
N SER A 18 11.53 26.36 4.45
CA SER A 18 11.46 25.16 5.27
C SER A 18 12.23 25.37 6.59
N SER A 19 11.87 24.64 7.66
CA SER A 19 12.56 24.71 8.96
C SER A 19 14.09 24.62 8.81
N THR A 20 14.78 25.68 9.24
CA THR A 20 16.24 25.76 9.18
C THR A 20 16.91 24.70 10.05
N LEU A 21 16.30 24.34 11.18
CA LEU A 21 16.76 23.26 12.05
C LEU A 21 16.70 21.91 11.32
N ALA A 22 15.57 21.59 10.67
CA ALA A 22 15.45 20.34 9.91
C ALA A 22 16.43 20.28 8.75
N GLN A 23 16.62 21.39 8.03
CA GLN A 23 17.63 21.51 6.98
C GLN A 23 19.05 21.23 7.53
N ARG A 24 19.38 21.80 8.70
CA ARG A 24 20.69 21.60 9.34
C ARG A 24 20.91 20.16 9.78
N ILE A 25 19.89 19.49 10.32
CA ILE A 25 19.94 18.08 10.71
C ILE A 25 20.19 17.20 9.50
N ILE A 26 19.42 17.36 8.41
CA ILE A 26 19.58 16.56 7.19
C ILE A 26 20.94 16.81 6.53
N TYR A 27 21.42 18.07 6.53
CA TYR A 27 22.74 18.41 6.04
C TYR A 27 23.84 17.65 6.80
N GLU A 28 23.81 17.69 8.14
CA GLU A 28 24.81 16.98 8.96
C GLU A 28 24.67 15.45 8.83
N TYR A 29 23.45 14.94 8.69
CA TYR A 29 23.18 13.52 8.48
C TYR A 29 23.81 13.00 7.17
N GLY A 30 23.61 13.72 6.07
CA GLY A 30 24.24 13.41 4.78
C GLY A 30 25.75 13.62 4.80
N LYS A 31 26.24 14.74 5.36
CA LYS A 31 27.68 15.03 5.46
C LYS A 31 28.46 13.94 6.21
N ARG A 32 27.83 13.27 7.17
CA ARG A 32 28.42 12.17 7.94
C ARG A 32 28.28 10.79 7.26
N GLY A 33 27.73 10.70 6.05
CA GLY A 33 27.51 9.43 5.33
C GLY A 33 26.42 8.54 5.95
N LEU A 34 25.60 9.08 6.85
CA LEU A 34 24.57 8.32 7.55
C LEU A 34 23.36 8.05 6.64
N LEU A 35 23.14 8.91 5.65
CA LEU A 35 22.03 8.76 4.72
C LEU A 35 22.19 7.52 3.83
N GLU A 36 23.37 7.32 3.27
CA GLU A 36 23.65 6.21 2.35
C GLU A 36 23.54 4.86 3.06
N SER A 37 24.12 4.76 4.26
CA SER A 37 24.03 3.56 5.10
C SER A 37 22.58 3.27 5.52
N HIS A 38 21.81 4.30 5.87
CA HIS A 38 20.40 4.15 6.22
C HIS A 38 19.53 3.74 5.03
N ILE A 39 19.79 4.29 3.83
CA ILE A 39 19.10 3.88 2.60
C ILE A 39 19.36 2.39 2.32
N ALA A 40 20.62 1.94 2.39
CA ALA A 40 20.97 0.53 2.17
C ALA A 40 20.26 -0.39 3.17
N ALA A 41 20.23 -0.02 4.45
CA ALA A 41 19.53 -0.76 5.50
C ALA A 41 18.01 -0.79 5.26
N SER A 42 17.41 0.34 4.87
CA SER A 42 15.99 0.46 4.57
C SER A 42 15.58 -0.38 3.36
N ILE A 43 16.38 -0.38 2.29
CA ILE A 43 16.16 -1.21 1.11
C ILE A 43 16.14 -2.69 1.50
N LYS A 44 17.10 -3.14 2.32
CA LYS A 44 17.15 -4.53 2.80
C LYS A 44 15.88 -4.88 3.60
N LEU A 45 15.50 -4.03 4.56
CA LEU A 45 14.31 -4.22 5.39
C LEU A 45 13.03 -4.33 4.56
N TYR A 46 12.77 -3.33 3.70
CA TYR A 46 11.52 -3.29 2.94
C TYR A 46 11.45 -4.36 1.85
N ARG A 47 12.60 -4.78 1.29
CA ARG A 47 12.65 -5.94 0.40
C ARG A 47 12.21 -7.22 1.12
N THR A 48 12.67 -7.45 2.34
CA THR A 48 12.22 -8.59 3.15
C THR A 48 10.72 -8.53 3.40
N LYS A 49 10.21 -7.39 3.90
CA LYS A 49 8.77 -7.22 4.17
C LYS A 49 7.92 -7.43 2.92
N ARG A 50 8.33 -6.87 1.78
CA ARG A 50 7.66 -7.05 0.49
C ARG A 50 7.60 -8.52 0.10
N ASN A 51 8.74 -9.21 0.12
CA ASN A 51 8.82 -10.61 -0.29
C ASN A 51 7.95 -11.50 0.59
N GLN A 52 7.98 -11.31 1.92
CA GLN A 52 7.12 -12.03 2.85
C GLN A 52 5.63 -11.79 2.57
N THR A 53 5.27 -10.54 2.25
CA THR A 53 3.86 -10.21 1.92
C THR A 53 3.44 -10.89 0.61
N LEU A 54 4.28 -10.85 -0.43
CA LEU A 54 3.99 -11.49 -1.72
C LEU A 54 3.90 -13.01 -1.60
N GLU A 55 4.77 -13.63 -0.81
CA GLU A 55 4.73 -15.07 -0.53
C GLU A 55 3.46 -15.45 0.23
N ALA A 56 3.14 -14.72 1.31
CA ALA A 56 1.92 -14.96 2.08
C ALA A 56 0.66 -14.79 1.21
N ILE A 57 0.60 -13.77 0.36
CA ILE A 57 -0.50 -13.58 -0.59
C ILE A 57 -0.58 -14.77 -1.54
N SER A 58 0.53 -15.16 -2.16
CA SER A 58 0.56 -16.28 -3.11
C SER A 58 0.07 -17.61 -2.50
N ASN A 59 0.26 -17.79 -1.20
CA ASN A 59 -0.10 -19.03 -0.50
C ASN A 59 -1.53 -19.01 0.08
N LEU A 60 -2.05 -17.83 0.43
CA LEU A 60 -3.27 -17.70 1.24
C LEU A 60 -4.46 -17.12 0.48
N PHE A 61 -4.20 -16.30 -0.55
CA PHE A 61 -5.28 -15.67 -1.30
C PHE A 61 -6.01 -16.70 -2.17
N PRO A 62 -7.35 -16.58 -2.31
CA PRO A 62 -8.11 -17.49 -3.17
C PRO A 62 -7.68 -17.38 -4.63
N PRO A 63 -7.97 -18.40 -5.46
CA PRO A 63 -7.84 -18.26 -6.90
C PRO A 63 -8.72 -17.09 -7.41
N ASP A 64 -8.41 -16.59 -8.61
CA ASP A 64 -9.21 -15.58 -9.33
C ASP A 64 -9.05 -14.12 -8.91
N ILE A 65 -8.00 -13.83 -8.14
CA ILE A 65 -7.59 -12.45 -7.85
C ILE A 65 -6.17 -12.18 -8.30
N SER A 66 -5.91 -10.93 -8.63
CA SER A 66 -4.59 -10.51 -9.13
C SER A 66 -3.99 -9.44 -8.23
N TRP A 67 -2.67 -9.37 -8.21
CA TRP A 67 -1.95 -8.35 -7.48
C TRP A 67 -0.66 -7.94 -8.19
N THR A 68 -0.22 -6.73 -7.92
CA THR A 68 1.06 -6.20 -8.43
C THR A 68 2.25 -6.80 -7.67
N ARG A 69 3.38 -6.90 -8.36
CA ARG A 69 4.67 -7.37 -7.81
C ARG A 69 5.68 -6.22 -7.87
N PRO A 70 5.68 -5.30 -6.90
CA PRO A 70 6.46 -4.06 -6.99
C PRO A 70 7.96 -4.30 -6.83
N GLU A 71 8.79 -3.61 -7.62
CA GLU A 71 10.25 -3.70 -7.50
C GLU A 71 10.80 -2.84 -6.34
N GLY A 72 10.02 -1.87 -5.86
CA GLY A 72 10.34 -0.99 -4.73
C GLY A 72 9.10 -0.25 -4.19
N GLY A 73 9.31 0.67 -3.26
CA GLY A 73 8.22 1.38 -2.57
C GLY A 73 7.69 0.63 -1.35
N PHE A 74 6.43 0.88 -0.99
CA PHE A 74 5.83 0.43 0.29
C PHE A 74 4.51 -0.32 0.15
N TYR A 75 3.98 -0.39 -1.08
CA TYR A 75 2.63 -0.84 -1.33
C TYR A 75 2.58 -1.88 -2.43
N LEU A 76 1.64 -2.80 -2.31
CA LEU A 76 1.14 -3.60 -3.42
C LEU A 76 -0.35 -3.33 -3.59
N TRP A 77 -0.81 -3.60 -4.79
CA TRP A 77 -2.16 -3.34 -5.25
C TRP A 77 -2.85 -4.66 -5.60
N VAL A 78 -4.05 -4.87 -5.06
CA VAL A 78 -4.85 -6.09 -5.26
C VAL A 78 -6.11 -5.72 -6.04
N THR A 79 -6.46 -6.56 -7.01
CA THR A 79 -7.67 -6.45 -7.82
C THR A 79 -8.53 -7.70 -7.62
N LEU A 80 -9.72 -7.47 -7.07
CA LEU A 80 -10.77 -8.46 -6.86
C LEU A 80 -11.74 -8.49 -8.05
N PRO A 81 -12.72 -9.40 -8.08
CA PRO A 81 -13.75 -9.40 -9.11
C PRO A 81 -14.53 -8.08 -9.15
N PRO A 82 -14.98 -7.61 -10.33
CA PRO A 82 -15.60 -6.29 -10.50
C PRO A 82 -16.83 -6.03 -9.61
N SER A 83 -17.51 -7.08 -9.18
CA SER A 83 -18.70 -7.06 -8.32
C SER A 83 -18.38 -6.80 -6.84
N VAL A 84 -17.13 -6.93 -6.40
CA VAL A 84 -16.74 -6.70 -5.01
C VAL A 84 -16.50 -5.21 -4.78
N ASP A 85 -17.14 -4.63 -3.76
CA ASP A 85 -16.83 -3.28 -3.28
C ASP A 85 -15.88 -3.35 -2.08
N THR A 86 -14.63 -2.97 -2.32
CA THR A 86 -13.58 -2.97 -1.29
C THR A 86 -13.79 -1.90 -0.22
N THR A 87 -14.65 -0.91 -0.46
CA THR A 87 -14.99 0.13 0.51
C THR A 87 -15.88 -0.44 1.60
N SER A 88 -16.94 -1.16 1.22
CA SER A 88 -17.84 -1.82 2.18
C SER A 88 -17.17 -3.02 2.85
N MET A 89 -16.36 -3.77 2.09
CA MET A 89 -15.54 -4.87 2.62
C MET A 89 -14.59 -4.42 3.75
N LEU A 90 -14.14 -3.16 3.74
CA LEU A 90 -13.19 -2.66 4.76
C LEU A 90 -13.82 -2.60 6.14
N ALA A 91 -15.10 -2.18 6.23
CA ALA A 91 -15.82 -2.15 7.50
C ALA A 91 -15.90 -3.57 8.09
N TRP A 92 -16.24 -4.56 7.26
CA TRP A 92 -16.29 -5.96 7.66
C TRP A 92 -14.92 -6.48 8.11
N ALA A 93 -13.85 -6.17 7.36
CA ALA A 93 -12.48 -6.57 7.67
C ALA A 93 -12.01 -6.08 9.05
N ILE A 94 -12.33 -4.82 9.38
CA ILE A 94 -11.98 -4.22 10.66
C ILE A 94 -12.81 -4.83 11.80
N GLU A 95 -14.11 -5.03 11.57
CA GLU A 95 -15.02 -5.52 12.60
C GLU A 95 -14.75 -6.98 12.97
N HIS A 96 -14.60 -7.86 11.97
CA HIS A 96 -14.60 -9.31 12.15
C HIS A 96 -13.19 -9.91 12.20
N GLU A 97 -12.23 -9.35 11.46
CA GLU A 97 -10.89 -9.93 11.30
C GLU A 97 -9.78 -9.06 11.91
N LYS A 98 -10.12 -7.86 12.39
CA LYS A 98 -9.18 -6.88 12.96
C LYS A 98 -8.01 -6.61 12.02
N VAL A 99 -8.29 -6.48 10.73
CA VAL A 99 -7.32 -6.14 9.68
C VAL A 99 -7.82 -4.94 8.87
N ALA A 100 -6.91 -4.08 8.44
CA ALA A 100 -7.24 -2.90 7.66
C ALA A 100 -6.36 -2.81 6.40
N TYR A 101 -6.92 -2.23 5.36
CA TYR A 101 -6.27 -1.87 4.11
C TYR A 101 -6.84 -0.52 3.65
N VAL A 102 -6.30 0.04 2.56
CA VAL A 102 -6.88 1.26 1.95
C VAL A 102 -7.66 0.86 0.70
N ALA A 103 -8.97 1.14 0.69
CA ALA A 103 -9.82 0.91 -0.48
C ALA A 103 -9.31 1.69 -1.71
N GLY A 104 -9.56 1.17 -2.90
CA GLY A 104 -8.97 1.68 -4.14
C GLY A 104 -9.67 2.91 -4.69
N SER A 105 -10.99 3.04 -4.48
CA SER A 105 -11.81 4.12 -5.06
C SER A 105 -11.23 5.54 -4.89
N PRO A 106 -10.68 5.95 -3.73
CA PRO A 106 -10.09 7.28 -3.55
C PRO A 106 -8.86 7.57 -4.41
N PHE A 107 -8.23 6.55 -5.02
CA PHE A 107 -7.07 6.71 -5.91
C PHE A 107 -7.46 6.96 -7.38
N TYR A 108 -8.76 6.98 -7.71
CA TYR A 108 -9.25 7.19 -9.07
C TYR A 108 -10.11 8.45 -9.17
N ALA A 109 -9.78 9.34 -10.12
CA ALA A 109 -10.53 10.58 -10.34
C ALA A 109 -11.95 10.36 -10.91
N HIS A 110 -12.23 9.20 -11.49
CA HIS A 110 -13.44 8.94 -12.28
C HIS A 110 -14.23 7.70 -11.82
N GLY A 111 -14.32 7.46 -10.50
CA GLY A 111 -15.21 6.43 -9.95
C GLY A 111 -14.82 4.97 -10.23
N GLN A 112 -13.58 4.73 -10.65
CA GLN A 112 -12.99 3.40 -10.85
C GLN A 112 -12.39 2.87 -9.53
N GLY A 113 -11.87 1.64 -9.55
CA GLY A 113 -11.13 1.08 -8.41
C GLY A 113 -11.97 0.54 -7.26
N LYS A 114 -13.29 0.41 -7.42
CA LYS A 114 -14.19 -0.14 -6.40
C LYS A 114 -13.79 -1.54 -5.94
N ASN A 115 -13.36 -2.38 -6.88
CA ASN A 115 -12.90 -3.75 -6.67
C ASN A 115 -11.41 -3.87 -6.36
N GLN A 116 -10.74 -2.76 -6.04
CA GLN A 116 -9.29 -2.74 -5.86
C GLN A 116 -8.92 -2.19 -4.49
N PHE A 117 -7.81 -2.63 -3.93
CA PHE A 117 -7.34 -2.09 -2.66
C PHE A 117 -5.81 -2.17 -2.52
N ARG A 118 -5.27 -1.38 -1.60
CA ARG A 118 -3.84 -1.23 -1.35
C ARG A 118 -3.43 -1.89 -0.04
N ILE A 119 -2.42 -2.75 -0.10
CA ILE A 119 -1.75 -3.31 1.09
C ILE A 119 -0.45 -2.54 1.32
N CYS A 120 -0.22 -2.12 2.57
CA CYS A 120 1.02 -1.51 3.01
C CYS A 120 1.88 -2.56 3.72
N PHE A 121 3.06 -2.85 3.18
CA PHE A 121 4.01 -3.78 3.81
C PHE A 121 5.09 -3.06 4.63
N SER A 122 5.17 -1.73 4.60
CA SER A 122 6.23 -1.00 5.31
C SER A 122 5.98 -0.87 6.82
N PHE A 123 4.72 -0.70 7.21
CA PHE A 123 4.28 -0.47 8.59
C PHE A 123 4.34 -1.71 9.50
N PRO A 124 3.70 -2.86 9.16
CA PRO A 124 3.65 -4.01 10.08
C PRO A 124 5.05 -4.61 10.31
N ASP A 125 5.27 -5.15 11.50
CA ASP A 125 6.49 -5.91 11.78
C ASP A 125 6.51 -7.22 10.97
N THR A 126 7.71 -7.75 10.70
CA THR A 126 7.89 -8.94 9.85
C THR A 126 7.12 -10.15 10.39
N ASN A 127 6.99 -10.29 11.71
CA ASN A 127 6.22 -11.35 12.36
C ASN A 127 4.68 -11.16 12.29
N GLN A 128 4.21 -9.96 11.94
CA GLN A 128 2.79 -9.65 11.82
C GLN A 128 2.28 -9.81 10.38
N ILE A 129 3.17 -9.74 9.39
CA ILE A 129 2.80 -9.73 7.96
C ILE A 129 1.97 -10.96 7.60
N GLU A 130 2.44 -12.15 7.93
CA GLU A 130 1.78 -13.40 7.54
C GLU A 130 0.37 -13.50 8.15
N GLU A 131 0.23 -13.18 9.43
CA GLU A 131 -1.08 -13.19 10.12
C GLU A 131 -2.02 -12.11 9.59
N GLY A 132 -1.50 -10.91 9.28
CA GLY A 132 -2.28 -9.85 8.64
C GLY A 132 -2.80 -10.27 7.26
N VAL A 133 -1.95 -10.90 6.45
CA VAL A 133 -2.35 -11.43 5.14
C VAL A 133 -3.34 -12.60 5.29
N ARG A 134 -3.17 -13.49 6.27
CA ARG A 134 -4.11 -14.58 6.56
C ARG A 134 -5.50 -14.07 6.92
N ARG A 135 -5.60 -13.08 7.80
CA ARG A 135 -6.86 -12.42 8.15
C ARG A 135 -7.51 -11.81 6.92
N LEU A 136 -6.72 -11.10 6.11
CA LEU A 136 -7.21 -10.48 4.90
C LEU A 136 -7.66 -11.52 3.86
N ALA A 137 -6.99 -12.66 3.75
CA ALA A 137 -7.42 -13.76 2.89
C ALA A 137 -8.81 -14.25 3.30
N ARG A 138 -9.09 -14.42 4.61
CA ARG A 138 -10.43 -14.78 5.11
C ARG A 138 -11.49 -13.75 4.71
N VAL A 139 -11.18 -12.45 4.83
CA VAL A 139 -12.06 -11.36 4.36
C VAL A 139 -12.36 -11.51 2.87
N VAL A 140 -11.33 -11.67 2.04
CA VAL A 140 -11.47 -11.73 0.59
C VAL A 140 -12.28 -12.97 0.17
N THR A 141 -11.94 -14.15 0.70
CA THR A 141 -12.68 -15.39 0.45
C THR A 141 -14.15 -15.25 0.84
N HIS A 142 -14.44 -14.68 2.02
CA HIS A 142 -15.81 -14.45 2.47
C HIS A 142 -16.64 -13.63 1.46
N HIS A 143 -16.04 -12.64 0.80
CA HIS A 143 -16.74 -11.78 -0.15
C HIS A 143 -16.84 -12.40 -1.55
N ILE A 144 -15.85 -13.20 -1.95
CA ILE A 144 -15.88 -13.90 -3.26
C ILE A 144 -16.88 -15.05 -3.26
N GLU A 145 -16.95 -15.85 -2.19
CA GLU A 145 -17.90 -16.98 -2.08
C GLU A 145 -19.38 -16.55 -2.08
N ARG A 146 -19.65 -15.25 -1.85
CA ARG A 146 -21.00 -14.67 -1.87
C ARG A 146 -21.37 -14.06 -3.21
N LEU A 147 -20.50 -14.16 -4.20
CA LEU A 147 -20.82 -13.72 -5.55
C LEU A 147 -21.87 -14.65 -6.18
N PRO A 148 -22.66 -14.17 -7.16
CA PRO A 148 -23.68 -14.99 -7.81
C PRO A 148 -23.07 -16.23 -8.48
N GLU A 149 -23.82 -17.34 -8.58
CA GLU A 149 -23.38 -18.58 -9.26
C GLU A 149 -22.95 -18.37 -10.71
N SER A 150 -23.40 -17.30 -11.38
CA SER A 150 -22.92 -16.93 -12.71
C SER A 150 -21.42 -16.64 -12.73
N TYR A 151 -20.87 -16.04 -11.66
CA TYR A 151 -19.44 -15.77 -11.53
C TYR A 151 -18.63 -17.07 -11.43
N HIS A 152 -19.07 -18.02 -10.60
CA HIS A 152 -18.34 -19.27 -10.36
C HIS A 152 -18.36 -20.23 -11.57
N ARG A 153 -19.35 -20.13 -12.46
CA ARG A 153 -19.45 -20.94 -13.69
C ARG A 153 -18.51 -20.50 -14.81
N GLU A 154 -18.08 -19.24 -14.83
CA GLU A 154 -17.16 -18.72 -15.87
C GLU A 154 -15.69 -19.11 -15.60
N LEU A 155 -15.41 -19.72 -14.43
CA LEU A 155 -14.07 -20.03 -13.94
C LEU A 155 -13.72 -21.53 -13.97
N GLY A 156 -14.71 -22.41 -14.21
CA GLY A 156 -14.54 -23.88 -14.30
C GLY A 156 -14.50 -24.37 -15.75
#